data_AF-A0AAT9I8D6-F1
#
_entry.id   AF-A0AAT9I8D6-F1
#
_cell.length_a   1.000
_cell.length_b   1.000
_cell.length_c   1.000
_cell.angle_alpha   90.00
_cell.angle_beta   90.00
_cell.angle_gamma   90.00
#
_symmetry.space_group_name_H-M   'P 1'
#
loop_
_entity.id
_entity.type
_entity.pdbx_description
1 polymer ?
#
loop_
_entity_poly.entity_id
_entity_poly.type
_entity_poly.pdbx_seq_one_letter_code
_entity_poly.pdbx_strand_id
1 'polypeptide(L)'
;MKTNKFSDLTINELNKQKSSLNRILLGTGIVMLILCTVLLYLISKSQNFALIAVIPCILLTMLPGIIKLSQINAEIKSRDSKSTAL
;
A
#
# COMPACT_ATOMS: atom_id res chain seq x y z
N MET A 1 3.88 13.14 -22.11
CA MET A 1 2.78 13.63 -21.25
C MET A 1 2.29 12.44 -20.43
N LYS A 2 2.54 12.43 -19.11
CA LYS A 2 2.17 11.31 -18.24
C LYS A 2 0.67 11.42 -18.00
N THR A 3 -0.14 10.68 -18.76
CA THR A 3 -1.59 10.61 -18.57
C THR A 3 -1.84 10.07 -17.16
N ASN A 4 -2.22 10.95 -16.24
CA ASN A 4 -2.59 10.55 -14.90
C ASN A 4 -3.87 9.72 -15.05
N LYS A 5 -3.78 8.40 -14.87
CA LYS A 5 -4.92 7.47 -14.99
C LYS A 5 -6.06 7.82 -14.03
N PHE A 6 -5.78 8.65 -13.03
CA PHE A 6 -6.70 9.18 -12.04
C PHE A 6 -7.32 10.53 -12.40
N SER A 7 -6.83 11.23 -13.43
CA SER A 7 -7.35 12.53 -13.85
C SER A 7 -8.76 12.43 -14.42
N ASP A 8 -9.11 11.32 -15.07
CA ASP A 8 -10.46 11.07 -15.59
C ASP A 8 -11.49 10.65 -14.52
N LEU A 9 -11.05 10.35 -13.29
CA LEU A 9 -11.94 9.91 -12.21
C LEU A 9 -12.63 11.09 -11.51
N THR A 10 -13.87 10.89 -11.06
CA THR A 10 -14.56 11.88 -10.21
C THR A 10 -14.02 11.83 -8.76
N ILE A 11 -14.08 12.93 -8.01
CA ILE A 11 -13.66 12.99 -6.57
C ILE A 11 -14.28 11.85 -5.74
N ASN A 12 -15.55 11.53 -5.97
CA ASN A 12 -16.24 10.44 -5.27
C ASN A 12 -15.61 9.06 -5.57
N GLU A 13 -15.27 8.79 -6.82
CA GLU A 13 -14.61 7.54 -7.23
C GLU A 13 -13.19 7.45 -6.68
N LEU A 14 -12.50 8.58 -6.63
CA LEU A 14 -11.16 8.72 -6.10
C LEU A 14 -11.11 8.42 -4.59
N ASN A 15 -12.08 8.96 -3.83
CA ASN A 15 -12.27 8.65 -2.42
C ASN A 15 -12.69 7.19 -2.18
N LYS A 16 -13.55 6.64 -3.04
CA LYS A 16 -13.94 5.22 -2.98
C LYS A 16 -12.72 4.31 -3.18
N GLN A 17 -11.89 4.57 -4.19
CA GLN A 17 -10.65 3.81 -4.42
C GLN A 17 -9.65 3.96 -3.27
N LYS A 18 -9.47 5.17 -2.74
CA LYS A 18 -8.61 5.41 -1.54
C LYS A 18 -9.05 4.53 -0.38
N SER A 19 -10.34 4.52 -0.05
CA SER A 19 -10.87 3.74 1.06
C SER A 19 -10.74 2.23 0.84
N SER A 20 -10.93 1.76 -0.40
CA SER A 20 -10.80 0.35 -0.76
C SER A 20 -9.35 -0.12 -0.65
N LEU A 21 -8.41 0.63 -1.22
CA LEU A 21 -6.98 0.35 -1.12
C LEU A 21 -6.51 0.35 0.34
N ASN A 22 -6.98 1.30 1.16
CA ASN A 22 -6.59 1.36 2.56
C ASN A 22 -7.07 0.13 3.35
N ARG A 23 -8.29 -0.37 3.09
CA ARG A 23 -8.79 -1.61 3.69
C ARG A 23 -8.00 -2.83 3.26
N ILE A 24 -7.67 -2.92 1.97
CA ILE A 24 -6.85 -4.02 1.43
C ILE A 24 -5.45 -3.99 2.06
N LEU A 25 -4.86 -2.80 2.17
CA LEU A 25 -3.54 -2.62 2.78
C LEU A 25 -3.55 -3.04 4.25
N LEU A 26 -4.57 -2.64 5.02
CA LEU A 26 -4.74 -3.09 6.41
C LEU A 26 -4.90 -4.61 6.51
N GLY A 27 -5.77 -5.21 5.68
CA GLY A 27 -5.95 -6.67 5.67
C GLY A 27 -4.66 -7.41 5.32
N THR A 28 -3.93 -6.93 4.31
CA THR A 28 -2.64 -7.50 3.91
C THR A 28 -1.60 -7.34 5.01
N GLY A 29 -1.59 -6.22 5.73
CA GLY A 29 -0.70 -5.97 6.86
C GLY A 29 -0.90 -6.97 8.00
N ILE A 30 -2.16 -7.29 8.34
CA ILE A 30 -2.48 -8.28 9.37
C ILE A 30 -1.99 -9.67 8.96
N VAL A 31 -2.28 -10.09 7.72
CA VAL A 31 -1.81 -11.39 7.20
C VAL A 31 -0.30 -11.47 7.22
N MET A 32 0.40 -10.38 6.86
CA MET A 32 1.86 -10.29 6.92
C MET A 32 2.42 -10.48 8.33
N LEU A 33 1.80 -9.87 9.35
CA LEU A 33 2.25 -10.04 10.74
C LEU A 33 2.17 -11.50 11.20
N ILE A 34 1.07 -12.18 10.84
CA ILE A 34 0.90 -13.61 11.13
C ILE A 34 1.98 -14.41 10.42
N LEU A 35 2.21 -14.14 9.12
CA LEU A 35 3.22 -14.83 8.33
C LEU A 35 4.64 -14.63 8.89
N CYS A 36 4.98 -13.42 9.29
CA CYS A 36 6.25 -13.10 9.95
C CYS A 36 6.40 -13.87 11.28
N THR A 37 5.34 -13.97 12.07
CA THR A 37 5.37 -14.71 13.35
C THR A 37 5.61 -16.21 13.12
N VAL A 38 4.95 -16.79 12.12
CA VAL A 38 5.18 -18.19 11.71
C VAL A 38 6.60 -18.38 11.19
N LEU A 39 7.11 -17.45 10.39
CA LEU A 39 8.47 -17.50 9.85
C LEU A 39 9.52 -17.45 10.97
N LEU A 40 9.34 -16.56 11.94
CA LEU A 40 10.22 -16.45 13.12
C LEU A 40 10.19 -17.73 13.95
N TYR A 41 9.01 -18.31 14.19
CA TYR A 41 8.89 -19.60 14.87
C TYR A 41 9.64 -20.71 14.12
N LEU A 42 9.52 -20.75 12.79
CA LEU A 42 10.22 -21.74 11.96
C LEU A 42 11.74 -21.55 12.01
N ILE A 43 12.24 -20.31 11.97
CA ILE A 43 13.67 -19.98 12.09
C ILE A 43 14.20 -20.48 13.44
N SER A 44 13.50 -20.20 14.54
CA SER A 44 13.91 -20.65 15.87
C SER A 44 13.93 -22.18 15.99
N LYS A 45 12.98 -22.88 15.37
CA LYS A 45 12.90 -24.34 15.42
C LYS A 45 13.93 -25.04 14.51
N SER A 46 14.15 -24.51 13.31
CA SER A 46 15.01 -25.13 12.30
C SER A 46 16.47 -24.66 12.36
N GLN A 47 16.76 -23.61 13.14
CA GLN A 47 18.03 -22.85 13.12
C GLN A 47 18.45 -22.38 11.73
N ASN A 48 17.52 -22.34 10.77
CA ASN A 48 17.79 -21.90 9.42
C ASN A 48 17.63 -20.38 9.32
N PHE A 49 18.70 -19.67 9.68
CA PHE A 49 18.76 -18.20 9.66
C PHE A 49 18.69 -17.60 8.25
N ALA A 50 18.83 -18.40 7.19
CA ALA A 50 18.69 -17.90 5.81
C ALA A 50 17.28 -17.35 5.53
N LEU A 51 16.26 -17.84 6.23
CA LEU A 51 14.88 -17.37 6.09
C LEU A 51 14.68 -15.91 6.56
N ILE A 52 15.60 -15.35 7.36
CA ILE A 52 15.57 -13.94 7.76
C ILE A 52 15.70 -13.02 6.53
N ALA A 53 16.41 -13.46 5.48
CA ALA A 53 16.58 -12.68 4.25
C ALA A 53 15.26 -12.46 3.48
N VAL A 54 14.20 -13.20 3.80
CA VAL A 54 12.87 -13.07 3.17
C VAL A 54 12.10 -11.86 3.72
N ILE A 55 12.40 -11.42 4.95
CA ILE A 55 11.73 -10.29 5.62
C ILE A 55 11.78 -8.98 4.82
N PRO A 56 12.92 -8.54 4.24
CA PRO A 56 12.92 -7.34 3.39
C PRO A 56 12.11 -7.52 2.10
N CYS A 57 12.05 -8.74 1.54
CA CYS A 57 11.27 -9.02 0.32
C CYS A 57 9.76 -8.90 0.56
N ILE A 58 9.32 -9.31 1.74
CA ILE A 58 7.96 -9.12 2.26
C ILE A 58 7.56 -7.62 2.21
N LEU A 59 8.45 -6.72 2.64
CA LEU A 59 8.18 -5.27 2.62
C LEU A 59 8.03 -4.71 1.20
N LEU A 60 8.83 -5.20 0.24
CA LEU A 60 8.78 -4.76 -1.16
C LEU A 60 7.43 -5.06 -1.82
N THR A 61 6.73 -6.10 -1.36
CA THR A 61 5.42 -6.50 -1.91
C THR A 61 4.34 -5.45 -1.66
N MET A 62 4.48 -4.60 -0.64
CA MET A 62 3.54 -3.51 -0.33
C MET A 62 3.77 -2.23 -1.14
N LEU A 63 4.96 -2.03 -1.72
CA LEU A 63 5.31 -0.83 -2.49
C LEU A 63 4.28 -0.42 -3.54
N PRO A 64 3.82 -1.31 -4.45
CA PRO A 64 2.87 -0.90 -5.49
C PRO A 64 1.53 -0.42 -4.92
N GLY A 65 1.09 -0.96 -3.79
CA GLY A 65 -0.11 -0.50 -3.08
C GLY A 65 0.07 0.90 -2.49
N ILE A 66 1.22 1.14 -1.83
CA ILE A 66 1.57 2.44 -1.24
C ILE A 66 1.73 3.52 -2.32
N ILE A 67 2.39 3.19 -3.43
CA ILE A 67 2.58 4.10 -4.57
C ILE A 67 1.24 4.51 -5.17
N LYS A 68 0.31 3.56 -5.37
CA LYS A 68 -1.04 3.85 -5.86
C LYS A 68 -1.81 4.76 -4.90
N LEU A 69 -1.72 4.49 -3.59
CA LEU A 69 -2.37 5.31 -2.57
C LEU A 69 -1.82 6.74 -2.54
N SER A 70 -0.50 6.88 -2.67
CA SER A 70 0.18 8.17 -2.74
C SER A 70 -0.27 9.00 -3.97
N GLN A 71 -0.36 8.37 -5.14
CA GLN A 71 -0.85 9.03 -6.37
C GLN A 71 -2.30 9.51 -6.22
N ILE A 72 -3.18 8.67 -5.69
CA ILE A 72 -4.58 9.03 -5.41
C ILE A 72 -4.66 10.20 -4.43
N ASN A 73 -3.86 10.17 -3.36
CA ASN A 73 -3.88 11.25 -2.36
C ASN A 73 -3.31 12.57 -2.91
N ALA A 74 -2.29 12.52 -3.75
CA ALA A 74 -1.74 13.68 -4.43
C ALA A 74 -2.75 14.31 -5.39
N GLU A 75 -3.51 13.49 -6.12
CA GLU A 75 -4.57 13.94 -7.03
C GLU A 75 -5.79 14.52 -6.28
N ILE A 76 -6.19 13.95 -5.13
CA ILE A 76 -7.24 14.55 -4.29
C ILE A 76 -6.77 15.94 -3.79
N LYS A 77 -5.55 16.01 -3.27
CA LYS A 77 -5.00 17.26 -2.71
C LYS A 77 -4.83 18.35 -3.78
N SER A 78 -4.42 18.00 -4.99
CA SER A 78 -4.29 18.96 -6.09
C SER A 78 -5.64 19.58 -6.46
N ARG A 79 -6.72 18.80 -6.44
CA ARG A 79 -8.08 19.28 -6.75
C ARG A 79 -8.67 20.14 -5.64
N ASP A 80 -8.46 19.78 -4.37
CA ASP A 80 -8.87 20.62 -3.24
C ASP A 80 -8.15 21.98 -3.29
N SER A 81 -6.83 21.97 -3.54
CA SER A 81 -6.04 23.21 -3.62
C SER A 81 -6.44 24.11 -4.79
N LYS A 82 -6.87 23.52 -5.92
CA LYS A 82 -7.38 24.26 -7.08
C LYS A 82 -8.76 24.85 -6.82
N SER A 83 -9.59 24.18 -6.01
CA SER A 83 -10.91 24.69 -5.61
C SER A 83 -10.85 25.85 -4.62
N THR A 84 -9.78 25.97 -3.84
CA THR A 84 -9.57 27.06 -2.87
C THR A 84 -8.85 28.29 -3.45
N ALA A 85 -8.31 28.18 -4.67
CA ALA A 85 -7.54 29.24 -5.33
C ALA A 85 -8.37 30.10 -6.31
N LEU A 86 -9.70 29.95 -6.30
CA LEU A 86 -10.68 30.62 -7.16
C LEU A 86 -11.79 31.20 -6.28
#